data_AF-A0A3L8QAW2-F1
#
_entry.id   AF-A0A3L8QAW2-F1
#
_cell.length_a   1.000
_cell.length_b   1.000
_cell.length_c   1.000
_cell.angle_alpha   90.00
_cell.angle_beta   90.00
_cell.angle_gamma   90.00
#
_symmetry.space_group_name_H-M   'P 1'
#
loop_
_entity.id
_entity.type
_entity.pdbx_description
1 polymer ?
#
loop_
_entity_poly.entity_id
_entity_poly.type
_entity_poly.pdbx_seq_one_letter_code
_entity_poly.pdbx_strand_id
1 'polypeptide(L)'
;MGLCLRDRELKEKGLFNIKHLAWSHSEVLLCRLRDVCLAVTSEVTNLRSKVSYSAIITLGELFVTLKDMDSEVDEVARVLLKMVWNSPEFVQKAASQTLRIIVENVTPARAMTALMDMGVKSHHAQVRKCAAELLLALVERIGVTKLADTPRSERMAHVAGKLAQDCHQDIRHYGQEMVKLLLNHQKFKTLLEQSLSTRDLEDILTRIKKKVMENQKGERPSVKEPVKKRNDGLKKPQATLSSTKRVKSTSDGRLLHRAKAQVMVPPAVEEMELLQRLYNLLEAKGFQTRMEGVALLQDLCKSSPQLISTNIVQIFDYFVLRICDSHKKVKQKALDVLAEITGILKDSLNPVIIGLVEGITKSLNSKDPRVRAAAVKALEESIAHLDKVSLLKEFSYQWNQLSGQALLDVAERITVLVEWVYARSPEVVQHDTLPVLWSFLENKALPVRSANVRTVATKLASALYEVMGTKLMKCAASKPPHVRENLSKILGW
;
A
#
# COMPACT_ATOMS: atom_id res chain seq x y z
N MET A 1 13.31 -25.80 -8.69
CA MET A 1 12.52 -24.55 -8.76
C MET A 1 11.83 -24.33 -7.41
N GLY A 2 12.24 -23.32 -6.64
CA GLY A 2 11.75 -23.04 -5.29
C GLY A 2 10.43 -22.26 -5.20
N LEU A 3 9.75 -22.02 -6.32
CA LEU A 3 8.53 -21.20 -6.38
C LEU A 3 7.32 -21.88 -5.69
N CYS A 4 7.33 -23.20 -5.52
CA CYS A 4 6.30 -23.95 -4.79
C CYS A 4 6.44 -23.94 -3.25
N LEU A 5 7.46 -23.28 -2.68
CA LEU A 5 7.74 -23.31 -1.25
C LEU A 5 7.07 -22.14 -0.52
N ARG A 6 6.57 -22.34 0.71
CA ARG A 6 5.94 -21.28 1.53
C ARG A 6 6.93 -20.21 2.02
N ASP A 7 8.21 -20.52 1.94
CA ASP A 7 9.31 -19.67 2.38
C ASP A 7 9.58 -18.54 1.38
N ARG A 8 9.54 -17.31 1.91
CA ARG A 8 9.76 -16.07 1.16
C ARG A 8 11.15 -16.01 0.54
N GLU A 9 12.19 -16.40 1.30
CA GLU A 9 13.57 -16.23 0.87
C GLU A 9 13.89 -17.15 -0.32
N LEU A 10 13.27 -18.34 -0.33
CA LEU A 10 13.38 -19.29 -1.42
C LEU A 10 12.64 -18.84 -2.69
N LYS A 11 11.51 -18.14 -2.55
CA LYS A 11 10.81 -17.54 -3.69
C LYS A 11 11.60 -16.39 -4.31
N GLU A 12 12.15 -15.48 -3.50
CA GLU A 12 12.98 -14.38 -3.98
C GLU A 12 14.25 -14.90 -4.68
N LYS A 13 14.93 -15.90 -4.11
CA LYS A 13 16.07 -16.59 -4.76
C LYS A 13 15.65 -17.29 -6.06
N GLY A 14 14.48 -17.94 -6.07
CA GLY A 14 13.95 -18.60 -7.26
C GLY A 14 13.71 -17.63 -8.42
N LEU A 15 13.09 -16.48 -8.14
CA LEU A 15 12.88 -15.41 -9.12
C LEU A 15 14.21 -14.84 -9.62
N PHE A 16 15.17 -14.59 -8.72
CA PHE A 16 16.51 -14.14 -9.10
C PHE A 16 17.22 -15.13 -10.04
N ASN A 17 17.14 -16.43 -9.76
CA ASN A 17 17.75 -17.45 -10.61
C ASN A 17 17.09 -17.51 -11.99
N ILE A 18 15.77 -17.33 -12.08
CA ILE A 18 15.06 -17.26 -13.36
C ILE A 18 15.56 -16.08 -14.20
N LYS A 19 15.74 -14.90 -13.59
CA LYS A 19 16.32 -13.74 -14.27
C LYS A 19 17.71 -14.05 -14.82
N HIS A 20 18.57 -14.63 -13.97
CA HIS A 20 19.93 -14.97 -14.37
C HIS A 20 19.94 -15.98 -15.53
N LEU A 21 19.07 -16.99 -15.48
CA LEU A 21 18.94 -17.96 -16.58
C LEU A 21 18.43 -17.31 -17.86
N ALA A 22 17.50 -16.36 -17.79
CA ALA A 22 17.01 -15.66 -18.96
C ALA A 22 18.11 -14.88 -19.70
N TRP A 23 19.06 -14.31 -18.95
CA TRP A 23 20.21 -13.59 -19.51
C TRP A 23 21.34 -14.49 -19.98
N SER A 24 21.67 -15.54 -19.23
CA SER A 24 22.86 -16.37 -19.51
C SER A 24 22.56 -17.59 -20.39
N HIS A 25 21.37 -18.18 -20.25
CA HIS A 25 21.00 -19.49 -20.81
C HIS A 25 19.52 -19.53 -21.23
N SER A 26 19.10 -18.58 -22.07
CA SER A 26 17.70 -18.40 -22.49
C SER A 26 17.08 -19.68 -23.08
N GLU A 27 17.87 -20.49 -23.76
CA GLU A 27 17.49 -21.77 -24.37
C GLU A 27 16.90 -22.76 -23.36
N VAL A 28 17.35 -22.72 -22.10
CA VAL A 28 16.85 -23.59 -21.04
C VAL A 28 15.42 -23.20 -20.65
N LEU A 29 15.12 -21.90 -20.67
CA LEU A 29 13.78 -21.38 -20.35
C LEU A 29 12.81 -21.56 -21.51
N LEU A 30 13.28 -21.41 -22.76
CA LEU A 30 12.43 -21.51 -23.96
C LEU A 30 11.74 -22.88 -24.07
N CYS A 31 12.41 -23.97 -23.72
CA CYS A 31 11.82 -25.32 -23.71
C CYS A 31 10.63 -25.48 -22.74
N ARG A 32 10.49 -24.58 -21.75
CA ARG A 32 9.44 -24.59 -20.73
C ARG A 32 8.84 -23.20 -20.50
N LEU A 33 8.81 -22.38 -21.55
CA LEU A 33 8.47 -20.96 -21.47
C LEU A 33 7.15 -20.73 -20.75
N ARG A 34 6.11 -21.44 -21.18
CA ARG A 34 4.75 -21.33 -20.63
C ARG A 34 4.71 -21.63 -19.13
N ASP A 35 5.36 -22.71 -18.71
CA ASP A 35 5.40 -23.10 -17.29
C ASP A 35 6.13 -22.07 -16.44
N VAL A 36 7.25 -21.54 -16.94
CA VAL A 36 8.04 -20.52 -16.25
C VAL A 36 7.25 -19.23 -16.14
N CYS A 37 6.64 -18.77 -17.23
CA CYS A 37 5.79 -17.58 -17.24
C CYS A 37 4.62 -17.74 -16.28
N LEU A 38 3.87 -18.84 -16.33
CA LEU A 38 2.77 -19.10 -15.40
C LEU A 38 3.24 -19.12 -13.94
N ALA A 39 4.38 -19.75 -13.66
CA ALA A 39 4.92 -19.78 -12.30
C ALA A 39 5.27 -18.37 -11.80
N VAL A 40 5.96 -17.56 -12.61
CA VAL A 40 6.29 -16.18 -12.23
C VAL A 40 5.02 -15.30 -12.14
N THR A 41 4.07 -15.44 -13.07
CA THR A 41 2.80 -14.70 -13.06
C THR A 41 1.97 -15.01 -11.83
N SER A 42 1.98 -16.25 -11.35
CA SER A 42 1.30 -16.65 -10.11
C SER A 42 1.84 -15.93 -8.86
N GLU A 43 3.11 -15.53 -8.88
CA GLU A 43 3.76 -14.78 -7.80
C GLU A 43 3.54 -13.27 -7.88
N VAL A 44 3.02 -12.73 -8.99
CA VAL A 44 2.73 -11.30 -9.12
C VAL A 44 1.66 -10.84 -8.14
N THR A 45 0.66 -11.67 -7.87
CA THR A 45 -0.41 -11.37 -6.89
C THR A 45 -0.07 -11.83 -5.48
N ASN A 46 1.19 -12.16 -5.21
CA ASN A 46 1.62 -12.63 -3.90
C ASN A 46 1.34 -11.57 -2.82
N LEU A 47 0.74 -12.01 -1.71
CA LEU A 47 0.39 -11.16 -0.57
C LEU A 47 1.59 -10.43 0.05
N ARG A 48 2.81 -10.91 -0.19
CA ARG A 48 4.05 -10.25 0.23
C ARG A 48 4.52 -9.32 -0.87
N SER A 49 4.35 -8.02 -0.67
CA SER A 49 4.64 -6.98 -1.67
C SER A 49 6.08 -6.99 -2.22
N LYS A 50 7.08 -7.47 -1.47
CA LYS A 50 8.45 -7.64 -2.00
C LYS A 50 8.58 -8.81 -2.98
N VAL A 51 7.88 -9.92 -2.73
CA VAL A 51 7.86 -11.07 -3.65
C VAL A 51 7.07 -10.70 -4.91
N SER A 52 5.91 -10.07 -4.74
CA SER A 52 5.12 -9.51 -5.85
C SER A 52 5.94 -8.56 -6.70
N TYR A 53 6.61 -7.58 -6.07
CA TYR A 53 7.49 -6.65 -6.77
C TYR A 53 8.59 -7.39 -7.54
N SER A 54 9.30 -8.34 -6.91
CA SER A 54 10.35 -9.11 -7.57
C SER A 54 9.80 -9.91 -8.77
N ALA A 55 8.60 -10.49 -8.66
CA ALA A 55 7.94 -11.22 -9.74
C ALA A 55 7.57 -10.28 -10.91
N ILE A 56 7.05 -9.09 -10.62
CA ILE A 56 6.73 -8.06 -11.62
C ILE A 56 7.97 -7.63 -12.40
N ILE A 57 9.08 -7.38 -11.70
CA ILE A 57 10.34 -7.03 -12.38
C ILE A 57 10.86 -8.22 -13.18
N THR A 58 10.78 -9.44 -12.65
CA THR A 58 11.16 -10.68 -13.36
C THR A 58 10.38 -10.84 -14.66
N LEU A 59 9.06 -10.63 -14.67
CA LEU A 59 8.29 -10.66 -15.90
C LEU A 59 8.79 -9.64 -16.91
N GLY A 60 9.03 -8.39 -16.49
CA GLY A 60 9.56 -7.36 -17.39
C GLY A 60 10.87 -7.81 -18.06
N GLU A 61 11.79 -8.37 -17.29
CA GLU A 61 13.06 -8.90 -17.81
C GLU A 61 12.87 -10.09 -18.76
N LEU A 62 11.93 -11.00 -18.49
CA LEU A 62 11.61 -12.10 -19.40
C LEU A 62 11.09 -11.59 -20.76
N PHE A 63 10.24 -10.56 -20.76
CA PHE A 63 9.73 -9.96 -22.00
C PHE A 63 10.81 -9.20 -22.80
N VAL A 64 11.87 -8.74 -22.15
CA VAL A 64 13.02 -8.10 -22.82
C VAL A 64 13.97 -9.15 -23.42
N THR A 65 14.18 -10.25 -22.69
CA THR A 65 15.24 -11.22 -23.00
C THR A 65 14.78 -12.36 -23.91
N LEU A 66 13.54 -12.83 -23.74
CA LEU A 66 13.02 -13.99 -24.46
C LEU A 66 12.22 -13.58 -25.70
N LYS A 67 12.35 -14.36 -26.76
CA LYS A 67 11.56 -14.22 -28.00
C LYS A 67 10.22 -14.95 -27.87
N ASP A 68 9.28 -14.63 -28.75
CA ASP A 68 7.97 -15.30 -28.87
C ASP A 68 7.03 -15.20 -27.65
N MET A 69 7.16 -14.10 -26.90
CA MET A 69 6.37 -13.79 -25.70
C MET A 69 4.93 -13.34 -25.98
N ASP A 70 4.53 -13.19 -27.25
CA ASP A 70 3.20 -12.71 -27.66
C ASP A 70 2.06 -13.57 -27.10
N SER A 71 2.28 -14.88 -26.94
CA SER A 71 1.29 -15.82 -26.40
C SER A 71 1.02 -15.63 -24.91
N GLU A 72 1.94 -15.00 -24.18
CA GLU A 72 1.87 -14.80 -22.73
C GLU A 72 1.24 -13.46 -22.34
N VAL A 73 1.08 -12.54 -23.29
CA VAL A 73 0.64 -11.15 -23.05
C VAL A 73 -0.70 -11.10 -22.33
N ASP A 74 -1.66 -11.95 -22.69
CA ASP A 74 -3.02 -11.83 -22.14
C ASP A 74 -3.09 -12.19 -20.65
N GLU A 75 -2.36 -13.23 -20.24
CA GLU A 75 -2.32 -13.62 -18.84
C GLU A 75 -1.52 -12.60 -18.01
N VAL A 76 -0.34 -12.22 -18.52
CA VAL A 76 0.55 -11.30 -17.82
C VAL A 76 -0.07 -9.90 -17.71
N ALA A 77 -0.60 -9.35 -18.81
CA ALA A 77 -1.21 -8.03 -18.79
C ALA A 77 -2.44 -8.00 -17.88
N ARG A 78 -3.27 -9.05 -17.85
CA ARG A 78 -4.41 -9.13 -16.91
C ARG A 78 -3.96 -8.98 -15.46
N VAL A 79 -2.94 -9.74 -15.08
CA VAL A 79 -2.44 -9.74 -13.70
C VAL A 79 -1.74 -8.41 -13.37
N LEU A 80 -0.91 -7.87 -14.27
CA LEU A 80 -0.27 -6.57 -14.06
C LEU A 80 -1.27 -5.42 -13.98
N LEU A 81 -2.28 -5.39 -14.84
CA LEU A 81 -3.36 -4.39 -14.80
C LEU A 81 -4.14 -4.47 -13.48
N LYS A 82 -4.33 -5.67 -12.90
CA LYS A 82 -4.88 -5.81 -11.54
C LYS A 82 -3.95 -5.17 -10.50
N MET A 83 -2.63 -5.37 -10.62
CA MET A 83 -1.66 -4.79 -9.69
C MET A 83 -1.57 -3.26 -9.81
N VAL A 84 -1.81 -2.67 -10.99
CA VAL A 84 -1.81 -1.22 -11.20
C VAL A 84 -2.82 -0.49 -10.32
N TRP A 85 -3.92 -1.11 -9.91
CA TRP A 85 -4.92 -0.47 -9.04
C TRP A 85 -5.03 -1.07 -7.64
N ASN A 86 -4.71 -2.35 -7.46
CA ASN A 86 -4.94 -3.08 -6.21
C ASN A 86 -3.66 -3.42 -5.43
N SER A 87 -2.69 -2.50 -5.38
CA SER A 87 -1.40 -2.72 -4.71
C SER A 87 -0.84 -1.44 -4.08
N PRO A 88 0.20 -1.50 -3.22
CA PRO A 88 0.93 -0.31 -2.77
C PRO A 88 1.56 0.49 -3.92
N GLU A 89 1.75 1.81 -3.76
CA GLU A 89 2.22 2.71 -4.84
C GLU A 89 3.50 2.23 -5.55
N PHE A 90 4.47 1.70 -4.79
CA PHE A 90 5.72 1.20 -5.39
C PHE A 90 5.50 -0.03 -6.29
N VAL A 91 4.53 -0.89 -5.96
CA VAL A 91 4.13 -2.05 -6.76
C VAL A 91 3.30 -1.59 -7.96
N GLN A 92 2.39 -0.62 -7.79
CA GLN A 92 1.64 -0.02 -8.91
C GLN A 92 2.58 0.60 -9.95
N LYS A 93 3.60 1.33 -9.50
CA LYS A 93 4.65 1.91 -10.36
C LYS A 93 5.43 0.83 -11.09
N ALA A 94 5.84 -0.23 -10.37
CA ALA A 94 6.52 -1.37 -10.99
C ALA A 94 5.64 -2.05 -12.05
N ALA A 95 4.36 -2.32 -11.73
CA ALA A 95 3.43 -2.94 -12.66
C ALA A 95 3.19 -2.09 -13.91
N SER A 96 2.98 -0.78 -13.73
CA SER A 96 2.82 0.17 -14.85
C SER A 96 4.08 0.24 -15.73
N GLN A 97 5.27 0.26 -15.10
CA GLN A 97 6.54 0.26 -15.83
C GLN A 97 6.78 -1.07 -16.56
N THR A 98 6.47 -2.20 -15.93
CA THR A 98 6.57 -3.51 -16.58
C THR A 98 5.59 -3.63 -17.76
N LEU A 99 4.37 -3.11 -17.65
CA LEU A 99 3.44 -3.04 -18.78
C LEU A 99 4.01 -2.23 -19.94
N ARG A 100 4.71 -1.11 -19.66
CA ARG A 100 5.42 -0.33 -20.69
C ARG A 100 6.49 -1.17 -21.37
N ILE A 101 7.34 -1.84 -20.58
CA ILE A 101 8.39 -2.74 -21.10
C ILE A 101 7.78 -3.82 -21.99
N ILE A 102 6.68 -4.46 -21.57
CA ILE A 102 5.99 -5.47 -22.38
C ILE A 102 5.53 -4.88 -23.71
N VAL A 103 4.86 -3.72 -23.70
CA VAL A 103 4.37 -3.04 -24.89
C VAL A 103 5.48 -2.69 -25.88
N GLU A 104 6.67 -2.36 -25.38
CA GLU A 104 7.84 -2.05 -26.19
C GLU A 104 8.43 -3.30 -26.88
N ASN A 105 8.37 -4.47 -26.24
CA ASN A 105 9.06 -5.68 -26.68
C ASN A 105 8.17 -6.72 -27.39
N VAL A 106 6.83 -6.62 -27.30
CA VAL A 106 5.89 -7.50 -28.02
C VAL A 106 5.40 -6.89 -29.33
N THR A 107 4.72 -7.68 -30.17
CA THR A 107 4.18 -7.11 -31.42
C THR A 107 3.17 -5.99 -31.12
N PRO A 108 3.24 -4.84 -31.83
CA PRO A 108 2.34 -3.71 -31.57
C PRO A 108 0.86 -4.10 -31.70
N ALA A 109 0.56 -5.02 -32.62
CA ALA A 109 -0.76 -5.59 -32.83
C ALA A 109 -1.29 -6.35 -31.59
N ARG A 110 -0.44 -7.17 -30.95
CA ARG A 110 -0.78 -7.92 -29.73
C ARG A 110 -0.95 -7.01 -28.52
N ALA A 111 -0.01 -6.08 -28.32
CA ALA A 111 -0.07 -5.08 -27.24
C ALA A 111 -1.36 -4.25 -27.31
N MET A 112 -1.68 -3.74 -28.50
CA MET A 112 -2.87 -2.92 -28.72
C MET A 112 -4.15 -3.68 -28.41
N THR A 113 -4.28 -4.92 -28.90
CA THR A 113 -5.45 -5.78 -28.61
C THR A 113 -5.60 -5.99 -27.09
N ALA A 114 -4.53 -6.37 -26.38
CA ALA A 114 -4.57 -6.62 -24.95
C ALA A 114 -5.00 -5.37 -24.14
N LEU A 115 -4.45 -4.19 -24.46
CA LEU A 115 -4.81 -2.94 -23.79
C LEU A 115 -6.25 -2.49 -24.08
N MET A 116 -6.72 -2.68 -25.31
CA MET A 116 -8.11 -2.37 -25.68
C MET A 116 -9.12 -3.30 -25.01
N ASP A 117 -8.77 -4.58 -24.81
CA ASP A 117 -9.66 -5.56 -24.21
C ASP A 117 -9.70 -5.50 -22.69
N MET A 118 -8.55 -5.33 -22.03
CA MET A 118 -8.46 -5.42 -20.58
C MET A 118 -8.28 -4.05 -19.91
N GLY A 119 -7.54 -3.15 -20.55
CA GLY A 119 -7.19 -1.86 -19.97
C GLY A 119 -8.32 -0.83 -20.10
N VAL A 120 -8.71 -0.52 -21.34
CA VAL A 120 -9.72 0.53 -21.64
C VAL A 120 -11.11 0.19 -21.08
N LYS A 121 -11.47 -1.10 -21.04
CA LYS A 121 -12.76 -1.56 -20.51
C LYS A 121 -12.82 -1.63 -18.97
N SER A 122 -11.72 -1.34 -18.28
CA SER A 122 -11.66 -1.43 -16.82
C SER A 122 -12.52 -0.37 -16.13
N HIS A 123 -13.14 -0.75 -15.01
CA HIS A 123 -13.86 0.18 -14.14
C HIS A 123 -12.93 1.11 -13.34
N HIS A 124 -11.66 0.73 -13.17
CA HIS A 124 -10.69 1.50 -12.38
C HIS A 124 -9.98 2.56 -13.23
N ALA A 125 -10.01 3.81 -12.77
CA ALA A 125 -9.43 4.94 -13.48
C ALA A 125 -7.90 4.80 -13.66
N GLN A 126 -7.18 4.26 -12.67
CA GLN A 126 -5.73 4.04 -12.76
C GLN A 126 -5.38 3.08 -13.91
N VAL A 127 -6.15 2.00 -14.08
CA VAL A 127 -5.96 1.03 -15.16
C VAL A 127 -6.26 1.65 -16.51
N ARG A 128 -7.39 2.36 -16.64
CA ARG A 128 -7.74 3.07 -17.87
C ARG A 128 -6.72 4.13 -18.24
N LYS A 129 -6.16 4.86 -17.25
CA LYS A 129 -5.09 5.84 -17.45
C LYS A 129 -3.82 5.17 -18.00
N CYS A 130 -3.35 4.11 -17.35
CA CYS A 130 -2.18 3.35 -17.82
C CYS A 130 -2.39 2.83 -19.24
N ALA A 131 -3.56 2.25 -19.54
CA ALA A 131 -3.88 1.76 -20.87
C ALA A 131 -3.96 2.88 -21.91
N ALA A 132 -4.57 4.02 -21.59
CA ALA A 132 -4.68 5.16 -22.50
C ALA A 132 -3.31 5.76 -22.83
N GLU A 133 -2.42 5.89 -21.84
CA GLU A 133 -1.05 6.36 -22.05
C GLU A 133 -0.26 5.42 -22.97
N LEU A 134 -0.32 4.11 -22.71
CA LEU A 134 0.38 3.11 -23.52
C LEU A 134 -0.21 2.98 -24.94
N LEU A 135 -1.53 3.14 -25.09
CA LEU A 135 -2.18 3.16 -26.40
C LEU A 135 -1.78 4.39 -27.22
N LEU A 136 -1.68 5.57 -26.60
CA LEU A 136 -1.20 6.77 -27.28
C LEU A 136 0.22 6.53 -27.82
N ALA A 137 1.13 6.04 -26.97
CA ALA A 137 2.51 5.72 -27.39
C ALA A 137 2.56 4.67 -28.51
N LEU A 138 1.66 3.69 -28.51
CA LEU A 138 1.53 2.71 -29.59
C LEU A 138 1.03 3.32 -30.89
N VAL A 139 0.03 4.20 -30.84
CA VAL A 139 -0.50 4.90 -32.02
C VAL A 139 0.60 5.78 -32.64
N GLU A 140 1.36 6.50 -31.82
CA GLU A 140 2.51 7.30 -32.25
C GLU A 140 3.60 6.42 -32.89
N ARG A 141 3.95 5.30 -32.25
CA ARG A 141 4.99 4.38 -32.74
C ARG A 141 4.62 3.68 -34.05
N ILE A 142 3.38 3.22 -34.20
CA ILE A 142 2.92 2.56 -35.43
C ILE A 142 2.77 3.60 -36.55
N GLY A 143 2.29 4.80 -36.20
CA GLY A 143 1.92 5.83 -37.15
C GLY A 143 0.51 5.63 -37.70
N VAL A 144 -0.21 6.73 -37.89
CA VAL A 144 -1.64 6.73 -38.24
C VAL A 144 -1.89 6.11 -39.62
N THR A 145 -1.00 6.33 -40.59
CA THR A 145 -1.13 5.76 -41.95
C THR A 145 -1.08 4.23 -41.92
N LYS A 146 -0.03 3.65 -41.32
CA LYS A 146 0.11 2.20 -41.18
C LYS A 146 -1.03 1.60 -40.35
N LEU A 147 -1.46 2.30 -39.30
CA LEU A 147 -2.56 1.84 -38.45
C LEU A 147 -3.89 1.80 -39.22
N ALA A 148 -4.09 2.72 -40.17
CA ALA A 148 -5.29 2.77 -41.00
C ALA A 148 -5.43 1.54 -41.90
N ASP A 149 -4.32 0.92 -42.30
CA ASP A 149 -4.30 -0.28 -43.15
C ASP A 149 -4.52 -1.58 -42.36
N THR A 150 -4.61 -1.50 -41.03
CA THR A 150 -4.83 -2.68 -40.18
C THR A 150 -6.32 -2.95 -39.94
N PRO A 151 -6.72 -4.21 -39.66
CA PRO A 151 -8.09 -4.54 -39.26
C PRO A 151 -8.49 -3.93 -37.90
N ARG A 152 -7.55 -3.32 -37.18
CA ARG A 152 -7.79 -2.68 -35.87
C ARG A 152 -8.20 -1.21 -36.00
N SER A 153 -8.19 -0.63 -37.20
CA SER A 153 -8.45 0.81 -37.39
C SER A 153 -9.81 1.25 -36.85
N GLU A 154 -10.87 0.50 -37.16
CA GLU A 154 -12.23 0.80 -36.68
C GLU A 154 -12.32 0.74 -35.16
N ARG A 155 -11.78 -0.35 -34.59
CA ARG A 155 -11.74 -0.54 -33.14
C ARG A 155 -10.93 0.54 -32.43
N MET A 156 -9.82 0.99 -33.02
CA MET A 156 -9.00 2.08 -32.48
C MET A 156 -9.76 3.41 -32.49
N ALA A 157 -10.46 3.73 -33.57
CA ALA A 157 -11.28 4.95 -33.64
C ALA A 157 -12.33 4.98 -32.52
N HIS A 158 -13.05 3.87 -32.33
CA HIS A 158 -14.03 3.74 -31.26
C HIS A 158 -13.39 3.89 -29.86
N VAL A 159 -12.25 3.24 -29.62
CA VAL A 159 -11.52 3.32 -28.35
C VAL A 159 -11.01 4.74 -28.07
N ALA A 160 -10.44 5.42 -29.07
CA ALA A 160 -9.95 6.79 -28.93
C ALA A 160 -11.10 7.76 -28.61
N GLY A 161 -12.24 7.62 -29.31
CA GLY A 161 -13.45 8.39 -29.04
C GLY A 161 -13.97 8.17 -27.62
N LYS A 162 -14.05 6.91 -27.17
CA LYS A 162 -14.45 6.55 -25.81
C LYS A 162 -13.53 7.16 -24.75
N LEU A 163 -12.21 7.07 -24.93
CA LEU A 163 -11.23 7.64 -24.00
C LEU A 163 -11.31 9.17 -23.96
N ALA A 164 -11.55 9.83 -25.09
CA ALA A 164 -11.70 11.29 -25.15
C ALA A 164 -12.91 11.81 -24.35
N GLN A 165 -13.88 10.94 -24.08
CA GLN A 165 -15.09 11.21 -23.30
C GLN A 165 -15.04 10.66 -21.86
N ASP A 166 -13.90 10.12 -21.41
CA ASP A 166 -13.77 9.54 -20.07
C ASP A 166 -14.17 10.53 -18.96
N CYS A 167 -14.63 10.07 -17.81
CA CYS A 167 -14.96 10.94 -16.68
C CYS A 167 -13.70 11.55 -16.01
N HIS A 168 -12.52 10.94 -16.17
CA HIS A 168 -11.27 11.43 -15.60
C HIS A 168 -10.47 12.32 -16.57
N GLN A 169 -9.98 13.47 -16.10
CA GLN A 169 -9.32 14.48 -16.93
C GLN A 169 -8.06 13.97 -17.64
N ASP A 170 -7.18 13.26 -16.93
CA ASP A 170 -5.95 12.70 -17.50
C ASP A 170 -6.25 11.72 -18.65
N ILE A 171 -7.27 10.86 -18.48
CA ILE A 171 -7.64 9.85 -19.46
C ILE A 171 -8.25 10.50 -20.70
N ARG A 172 -9.14 11.50 -20.49
CA ARG A 172 -9.65 12.35 -21.56
C ARG A 172 -8.54 12.99 -22.35
N HIS A 173 -7.50 13.48 -21.68
CA HIS A 173 -6.38 14.10 -22.36
C HIS A 173 -5.68 13.12 -23.31
N TYR A 174 -5.34 11.92 -22.86
CA TYR A 174 -4.72 10.91 -23.75
C TYR A 174 -5.66 10.54 -24.91
N GLY A 175 -6.95 10.37 -24.64
CA GLY A 175 -7.96 10.13 -25.68
C GLY A 175 -8.04 11.26 -26.71
N GLN A 176 -8.01 12.51 -26.25
CA GLN A 176 -8.02 13.70 -27.11
C GLN A 176 -6.77 13.81 -27.98
N GLU A 177 -5.59 13.51 -27.44
CA GLU A 177 -4.36 13.47 -28.25
C GLU A 177 -4.40 12.34 -29.29
N MET A 178 -4.92 11.15 -28.92
CA MET A 178 -5.14 10.07 -29.88
C MET A 178 -6.10 10.51 -31.00
N VAL A 179 -7.26 11.09 -30.67
CA VAL A 179 -8.22 11.60 -31.67
C VAL A 179 -7.56 12.64 -32.58
N LYS A 180 -6.78 13.57 -32.02
CA LYS A 180 -6.04 14.58 -32.78
C LYS A 180 -5.06 13.95 -33.77
N LEU A 181 -4.32 12.90 -33.37
CA LEU A 181 -3.43 12.17 -34.28
C LEU A 181 -4.23 11.48 -35.39
N LEU A 182 -5.30 10.77 -35.03
CA LEU A 182 -6.13 9.99 -35.96
C LEU A 182 -6.80 10.89 -37.01
N LEU A 183 -7.22 12.11 -36.66
CA LEU A 183 -7.86 13.07 -37.57
C LEU A 183 -6.95 13.53 -38.73
N ASN A 184 -5.65 13.28 -38.66
CA ASN A 184 -4.72 13.56 -39.76
C ASN A 184 -4.87 12.58 -40.94
N HIS A 185 -5.75 11.58 -40.85
CA HIS A 185 -5.97 10.59 -41.89
C HIS A 185 -7.45 10.44 -42.25
N GLN A 186 -7.77 10.47 -43.55
CA GLN A 186 -9.15 10.52 -44.05
C GLN A 186 -10.00 9.31 -43.60
N LYS A 187 -9.44 8.09 -43.63
CA LYS A 187 -10.13 6.88 -43.16
C LYS A 187 -10.49 6.95 -41.67
N PHE A 188 -9.61 7.53 -40.84
CA PHE A 188 -9.87 7.64 -39.42
C PHE A 188 -10.89 8.73 -39.10
N LYS A 189 -10.89 9.82 -39.88
CA LYS A 189 -11.94 10.84 -39.80
C LYS A 189 -13.33 10.23 -40.03
N THR A 190 -13.51 9.45 -41.09
CA THR A 190 -14.79 8.78 -41.36
C THR A 190 -15.16 7.76 -40.27
N LEU A 191 -14.19 7.00 -39.76
CA LEU A 191 -14.43 6.04 -38.67
C LEU A 191 -14.79 6.74 -37.35
N LEU A 192 -14.17 7.88 -37.04
CA LEU A 192 -14.49 8.67 -35.85
C LEU A 192 -15.91 9.25 -35.94
N GLU A 193 -16.30 9.78 -37.11
CA GLU A 193 -17.64 10.27 -37.40
C GLU A 193 -18.71 9.16 -37.30
N GLN A 194 -18.37 7.91 -37.66
CA GLN A 194 -19.25 6.76 -37.49
C GLN A 194 -19.34 6.26 -36.05
N SER A 195 -18.23 6.36 -35.30
CA SER A 195 -18.14 5.82 -33.93
C SER A 195 -18.73 6.74 -32.85
N LEU A 196 -18.91 8.03 -33.14
CA LEU A 196 -19.34 9.07 -32.21
C LEU A 196 -20.58 9.81 -32.74
N SER A 197 -21.38 10.39 -31.85
CA SER A 197 -22.41 11.33 -32.29
C SER A 197 -21.77 12.62 -32.81
N THR A 198 -22.42 13.30 -33.77
CA THR A 198 -21.95 14.58 -34.32
C THR A 198 -21.66 15.61 -33.22
N ARG A 199 -22.52 15.67 -32.20
CA ARG A 199 -22.39 16.56 -31.05
C ARG A 199 -21.16 16.24 -30.20
N ASP A 200 -20.89 14.97 -29.93
CA ASP A 200 -19.77 14.55 -29.10
C ASP A 200 -18.43 14.79 -29.81
N LEU A 201 -18.40 14.56 -31.13
CA LEU A 201 -17.21 14.85 -31.94
C LEU A 201 -16.91 16.36 -31.95
N GLU A 202 -17.93 17.22 -32.10
CA GLU A 202 -17.78 18.67 -32.00
C GLU A 202 -17.28 19.12 -30.61
N ASP A 203 -17.82 18.57 -29.52
CA ASP A 203 -17.36 18.87 -28.15
C ASP A 203 -15.89 18.45 -27.95
N ILE A 204 -15.49 17.26 -28.43
CA ILE A 204 -14.09 16.83 -28.39
C ILE A 204 -13.20 17.80 -29.19
N LEU A 205 -13.59 18.18 -30.41
CA LEU A 205 -12.82 19.08 -31.27
C LEU A 205 -12.68 20.48 -30.67
N THR A 206 -13.74 21.03 -30.07
CA THR A 206 -13.69 22.35 -29.41
C THR A 206 -12.76 22.33 -28.19
N ARG A 207 -12.78 21.25 -27.40
CA ARG A 207 -11.85 21.06 -26.28
C ARG A 207 -10.39 20.95 -26.75
N ILE A 208 -10.14 20.22 -27.82
CA ILE A 208 -8.79 20.13 -28.44
C ILE A 208 -8.32 21.52 -28.88
N LYS A 209 -9.16 22.28 -29.59
CA LYS A 209 -8.85 23.65 -30.05
C LYS A 209 -8.54 24.61 -28.89
N LYS A 210 -9.35 24.59 -27.83
CA LYS A 210 -9.13 25.43 -26.64
C LYS A 210 -7.76 25.15 -26.00
N LYS A 211 -7.38 23.88 -25.88
CA LYS A 211 -6.11 23.49 -25.26
C LYS A 211 -4.88 23.89 -26.10
N VAL A 212 -4.99 23.83 -27.44
CA VAL A 212 -3.93 24.32 -28.35
C VAL A 212 -3.72 25.84 -28.17
N MET A 213 -4.79 26.62 -27.99
CA MET A 213 -4.70 28.05 -27.74
C MET A 213 -4.10 28.41 -26.37
N GLU A 214 -4.37 27.61 -25.33
CA GLU A 214 -3.81 27.80 -23.99
C GLU A 214 -2.31 27.47 -23.93
N ASN A 215 -1.86 26.40 -24.61
CA ASN A 215 -0.45 26.01 -24.65
C ASN A 215 0.43 27.01 -25.42
N GLN A 216 -0.08 27.66 -26.48
CA GLN A 216 0.65 28.69 -27.22
C GLN A 216 0.83 30.01 -26.45
N LYS A 217 0.06 30.22 -25.37
CA LYS A 217 0.20 31.39 -24.49
C LYS A 217 1.26 31.20 -23.39
N GLY A 218 1.74 29.97 -23.18
CA GLY A 218 2.72 29.62 -22.13
C GLY A 218 4.20 29.76 -22.53
N GLU A 219 4.51 29.92 -23.82
CA GLU A 219 5.89 30.03 -24.33
C GLU A 219 6.21 31.45 -24.83
N ARG A 220 6.27 32.44 -23.94
CA ARG A 220 7.11 33.64 -24.11
C ARG A 220 7.65 34.10 -22.75
N PRO A 221 8.95 34.42 -22.62
CA PRO A 221 9.53 34.83 -21.35
C PRO A 221 9.22 36.30 -21.12
N SER A 222 8.52 36.62 -20.03
CA SER A 222 8.47 38.00 -19.55
C SER A 222 8.84 38.05 -18.08
N VAL A 223 10.10 38.41 -17.87
CA VAL A 223 10.62 39.02 -16.65
C VAL A 223 9.72 40.19 -16.26
N LYS A 224 9.25 40.20 -15.00
CA LYS A 224 9.22 41.38 -14.12
C LYS A 224 8.78 40.98 -12.70
N GLU A 225 9.58 41.43 -11.76
CA GLU A 225 9.49 41.22 -10.32
C GLU A 225 8.23 41.83 -9.65
N PRO A 226 7.93 41.42 -8.39
CA PRO A 226 6.69 41.75 -7.71
C PRO A 226 6.77 43.08 -6.94
N VAL A 227 5.80 43.96 -7.15
CA VAL A 227 5.66 45.20 -6.37
C VAL A 227 4.59 45.05 -5.28
N LYS A 228 5.05 45.21 -4.03
CA LYS A 228 4.29 45.38 -2.79
C LYS A 228 3.30 46.56 -2.86
N LYS A 229 2.09 46.38 -2.32
CA LYS A 229 1.30 47.41 -1.57
C LYS A 229 0.47 46.66 -0.51
N ARG A 230 0.86 46.68 0.77
CA ARG A 230 0.57 47.64 1.87
C ARG A 230 -0.92 47.70 2.27
N ASN A 231 -1.14 47.36 3.54
CA ASN A 231 -2.39 47.27 4.29
C ASN A 231 -3.05 48.63 4.56
N ASP A 232 -4.39 48.61 4.67
CA ASP A 232 -5.24 49.22 5.72
C ASP A 232 -6.65 48.69 5.43
N GLY A 233 -7.55 48.30 6.32
CA GLY A 233 -7.69 48.34 7.77
C GLY A 233 -9.20 48.20 8.04
N LEU A 234 -9.57 47.72 9.23
CA LEU A 234 -10.87 47.92 9.90
C LEU A 234 -11.96 46.81 9.88
N LYS A 235 -11.96 46.08 11.02
CA LYS A 235 -13.08 45.70 11.93
C LYS A 235 -14.02 44.52 11.63
N LYS A 236 -14.00 43.60 12.61
CA LYS A 236 -15.00 42.60 13.03
C LYS A 236 -16.41 43.21 13.24
N PRO A 237 -17.43 42.36 13.39
CA PRO A 237 -18.00 42.21 14.73
C PRO A 237 -18.19 40.75 15.21
N GLN A 238 -18.17 40.63 16.54
CA GLN A 238 -18.41 39.44 17.35
C GLN A 238 -19.90 39.10 17.50
N ALA A 239 -20.12 37.86 17.96
CA ALA A 239 -21.35 37.24 18.40
C ALA A 239 -22.07 37.93 19.58
N THR A 240 -23.41 37.80 19.59
CA THR A 240 -24.24 37.74 20.81
C THR A 240 -25.44 36.83 20.58
N LEU A 241 -25.73 35.97 21.57
CA LEU A 241 -26.86 35.04 21.68
C LEU A 241 -28.13 35.70 22.26
N SER A 242 -29.26 34.96 22.18
CA SER A 242 -30.55 35.08 22.93
C SER A 242 -31.71 35.77 22.16
N SER A 243 -32.99 35.37 22.20
CA SER A 243 -33.72 34.23 22.78
C SER A 243 -35.16 34.21 22.20
N THR A 244 -35.76 33.01 22.12
CA THR A 244 -37.21 32.67 22.23
C THR A 244 -38.27 33.41 21.37
N LYS A 245 -38.97 32.64 20.52
CA LYS A 245 -40.43 32.46 20.64
C LYS A 245 -40.91 31.16 19.96
N ARG A 246 -41.70 30.43 20.72
CA ARG A 246 -42.37 29.15 20.44
C ARG A 246 -43.75 29.44 19.88
N VAL A 247 -44.12 28.85 18.75
CA VAL A 247 -45.54 28.61 18.36
C VAL A 247 -45.63 27.24 17.67
N LYS A 248 -46.49 26.38 18.20
CA LYS A 248 -46.98 25.13 17.59
C LYS A 248 -48.24 25.44 16.79
N SER A 249 -48.43 24.81 15.62
CA SER A 249 -49.49 23.80 15.37
C SER A 249 -49.94 23.74 13.89
N THR A 250 -49.89 22.52 13.34
CA THR A 250 -50.86 21.83 12.44
C THR A 250 -51.43 22.52 11.20
N SER A 251 -51.22 21.92 10.02
CA SER A 251 -52.31 21.39 9.17
C SER A 251 -51.76 20.75 7.88
N ASP A 252 -52.44 19.68 7.48
CA ASP A 252 -52.30 18.84 6.28
C ASP A 252 -52.21 19.60 4.95
N GLY A 253 -51.48 18.98 4.01
CA GLY A 253 -51.44 19.38 2.60
C GLY A 253 -50.70 18.36 1.75
N ARG A 254 -51.43 17.32 1.31
CA ARG A 254 -50.98 16.32 0.33
C ARG A 254 -50.58 17.00 -0.98
N LEU A 255 -49.32 16.86 -1.40
CA LEU A 255 -48.94 17.03 -2.80
C LEU A 255 -47.88 15.99 -3.21
N LEU A 256 -48.26 15.23 -4.23
CA LEU A 256 -47.50 14.17 -4.88
C LEU A 256 -46.22 14.73 -5.51
N HIS A 257 -45.05 14.34 -4.99
CA HIS A 257 -43.79 14.45 -5.73
C HIS A 257 -43.17 13.06 -5.91
N ARG A 258 -43.47 12.50 -7.08
CA ARG A 258 -42.65 11.61 -7.91
C ARG A 258 -41.33 11.18 -7.26
N ALA A 259 -41.33 9.96 -6.72
CA ALA A 259 -40.12 9.28 -6.28
C ALA A 259 -39.13 9.20 -7.46
N LYS A 260 -38.01 9.90 -7.35
CA LYS A 260 -36.82 9.59 -8.13
C LYS A 260 -36.38 8.21 -7.69
N ALA A 261 -36.40 7.25 -8.61
CA ALA A 261 -35.76 5.95 -8.40
C ALA A 261 -34.29 6.22 -8.05
N GLN A 262 -33.95 6.13 -6.77
CA GLN A 262 -32.56 5.96 -6.37
C GLN A 262 -32.14 4.60 -6.90
N VAL A 263 -31.20 4.62 -7.85
CA VAL A 263 -30.48 3.42 -8.26
C VAL A 263 -29.77 2.92 -7.02
N MET A 264 -30.28 1.84 -6.43
CA MET A 264 -29.67 1.21 -5.26
C MET A 264 -28.37 0.58 -5.73
N VAL A 265 -27.25 1.21 -5.38
CA VAL A 265 -25.92 0.69 -5.68
C VAL A 265 -25.75 -0.62 -4.89
N PRO A 266 -25.22 -1.70 -5.50
CA PRO A 266 -25.01 -2.94 -4.76
C PRO A 266 -24.09 -2.69 -3.55
N PRO A 267 -24.37 -3.29 -2.36
CA PRO A 267 -23.60 -3.06 -1.14
C PRO A 267 -22.08 -3.22 -1.30
N ALA A 268 -21.64 -4.16 -2.15
CA ALA A 268 -20.23 -4.40 -2.43
C ALA A 268 -19.52 -3.22 -3.16
N VAL A 269 -20.25 -2.43 -3.95
CA VAL A 269 -19.69 -1.26 -4.65
C VAL A 269 -19.53 -0.10 -3.67
N GLU A 270 -20.48 0.09 -2.75
CA GLU A 270 -20.39 1.11 -1.69
C GLU A 270 -19.23 0.82 -0.72
N GLU A 271 -19.04 -0.43 -0.31
CA GLU A 271 -17.91 -0.85 0.53
C GLU A 271 -16.56 -0.57 -0.16
N MET A 272 -16.45 -0.85 -1.46
CA MET A 272 -15.23 -0.60 -2.22
C MET A 272 -14.93 0.90 -2.35
N GLU A 273 -15.94 1.73 -2.58
CA GLU A 273 -15.77 3.20 -2.62
C GLU A 273 -15.36 3.76 -1.26
N LEU A 274 -15.92 3.25 -0.17
CA LEU A 274 -15.55 3.63 1.20
C LEU A 274 -14.09 3.27 1.51
N LEU A 275 -13.64 2.07 1.15
CA LEU A 275 -12.25 1.66 1.32
C LEU A 275 -11.31 2.50 0.45
N GLN A 276 -11.67 2.79 -0.79
CA GLN A 276 -10.85 3.64 -1.66
C GLN A 276 -10.72 5.06 -1.11
N ARG A 277 -11.82 5.61 -0.56
CA ARG A 277 -11.79 6.90 0.13
C ARG A 277 -10.85 6.85 1.33
N LEU A 278 -10.91 5.80 2.14
CA LEU A 278 -10.01 5.61 3.27
C LEU A 278 -8.53 5.60 2.82
N TYR A 279 -8.19 4.83 1.79
CA TYR A 279 -6.82 4.76 1.27
C TYR A 279 -6.31 6.12 0.79
N ASN A 280 -7.13 6.85 0.02
CA ASN A 280 -6.77 8.18 -0.48
C ASN A 280 -6.51 9.18 0.66
N LEU A 281 -7.31 9.13 1.73
CA LEU A 281 -7.12 9.99 2.90
C LEU A 281 -5.85 9.61 3.66
N LEU A 282 -5.63 8.31 3.89
CA LEU A 282 -4.44 7.82 4.56
C LEU A 282 -3.18 8.20 3.78
N GLU A 283 -3.15 8.11 2.46
CA GLU A 283 -1.97 8.41 1.62
C GLU A 283 -1.76 9.89 1.28
N ALA A 284 -2.66 10.77 1.71
CA ALA A 284 -2.63 12.18 1.34
C ALA A 284 -1.32 12.90 1.73
N LYS A 285 -0.88 13.84 0.87
CA LYS A 285 0.32 14.66 1.12
C LYS A 285 0.18 15.57 2.35
N GLY A 286 -1.03 16.12 2.57
CA GLY A 286 -1.34 17.00 3.69
C GLY A 286 -1.56 16.24 4.99
N PHE A 287 -0.92 16.67 6.08
CA PHE A 287 -1.01 15.96 7.36
C PHE A 287 -2.42 16.00 7.96
N GLN A 288 -3.20 17.06 7.74
CA GLN A 288 -4.60 17.14 8.17
C GLN A 288 -5.46 16.07 7.50
N THR A 289 -5.33 15.91 6.17
CA THR A 289 -6.08 14.90 5.42
C THR A 289 -5.71 13.48 5.87
N ARG A 290 -4.43 13.25 6.22
CA ARG A 290 -4.03 11.97 6.83
C ARG A 290 -4.67 11.74 8.20
N MET A 291 -4.80 12.79 9.02
CA MET A 291 -5.53 12.71 10.30
C MET A 291 -7.00 12.35 10.09
N GLU A 292 -7.64 12.91 9.06
CA GLU A 292 -9.00 12.55 8.67
C GLU A 292 -9.09 11.08 8.26
N GLY A 293 -8.12 10.56 7.50
CA GLY A 293 -8.04 9.14 7.16
C GLY A 293 -7.90 8.24 8.38
N VAL A 294 -7.07 8.63 9.36
CA VAL A 294 -6.92 7.90 10.63
C VAL A 294 -8.22 7.93 11.46
N ALA A 295 -8.92 9.06 11.49
CA ALA A 295 -10.21 9.17 12.16
C ALA A 295 -11.29 8.33 11.45
N LEU A 296 -11.31 8.33 10.11
CA LEU A 296 -12.24 7.50 9.35
C LEU A 296 -12.00 6.00 9.61
N LEU A 297 -10.74 5.55 9.66
CA LEU A 297 -10.44 4.16 10.03
C LEU A 297 -10.99 3.81 11.40
N GLN A 298 -10.81 4.68 12.39
CA GLN A 298 -11.33 4.51 13.74
C GLN A 298 -12.86 4.32 13.74
N ASP A 299 -13.58 5.16 12.99
CA ASP A 299 -15.03 5.10 12.87
C ASP A 299 -15.49 3.84 12.15
N LEU A 300 -14.79 3.41 11.10
CA LEU A 300 -15.10 2.17 10.38
C LEU A 300 -14.82 0.92 11.22
N CYS A 301 -13.78 0.90 12.04
CA CYS A 301 -13.56 -0.18 13.01
C CYS A 301 -14.72 -0.30 14.00
N LYS A 302 -15.29 0.82 14.44
CA LYS A 302 -16.42 0.85 15.38
C LYS A 302 -17.75 0.49 14.73
N SER A 303 -18.00 0.97 13.52
CA SER A 303 -19.28 0.81 12.81
C SER A 303 -19.36 -0.47 11.97
N SER A 304 -18.25 -0.90 11.37
CA SER A 304 -18.18 -1.98 10.37
C SER A 304 -16.94 -2.86 10.55
N PRO A 305 -16.73 -3.50 11.72
CA PRO A 305 -15.50 -4.25 12.02
C PRO A 305 -15.24 -5.45 11.09
N GLN A 306 -16.29 -6.04 10.50
CA GLN A 306 -16.14 -7.16 9.55
C GLN A 306 -15.55 -6.72 8.21
N LEU A 307 -15.95 -5.54 7.71
CA LEU A 307 -15.36 -4.95 6.50
C LEU A 307 -13.86 -4.71 6.70
N ILE A 308 -13.48 -4.19 7.88
CA ILE A 308 -12.09 -3.96 8.24
C ILE A 308 -11.32 -5.29 8.36
N SER A 309 -11.88 -6.27 9.06
CA SER A 309 -11.23 -7.58 9.25
C SER A 309 -11.01 -8.31 7.92
N THR A 310 -11.97 -8.23 6.99
CA THR A 310 -11.86 -8.86 5.66
C THR A 310 -10.75 -8.23 4.81
N ASN A 311 -10.49 -6.94 5.00
CA ASN A 311 -9.51 -6.16 4.23
C ASN A 311 -8.28 -5.76 5.06
N ILE A 312 -8.01 -6.46 6.17
CA ILE A 312 -7.11 -6.00 7.22
C ILE A 312 -5.69 -5.75 6.71
N VAL A 313 -5.16 -6.64 5.88
CA VAL A 313 -3.79 -6.54 5.35
C VAL A 313 -3.64 -5.27 4.51
N GLN A 314 -4.55 -5.06 3.55
CA GLN A 314 -4.50 -3.90 2.67
C GLN A 314 -4.71 -2.59 3.42
N ILE A 315 -5.66 -2.54 4.37
CA ILE A 315 -5.87 -1.34 5.19
C ILE A 315 -4.63 -1.01 6.01
N PHE A 316 -4.01 -2.02 6.61
CA PHE A 316 -2.85 -1.81 7.48
C PHE A 316 -1.56 -1.54 6.72
N ASP A 317 -1.45 -1.91 5.44
CA ASP A 317 -0.37 -1.44 4.56
C ASP A 317 -0.31 0.10 4.49
N TYR A 318 -1.47 0.77 4.54
CA TYR A 318 -1.55 2.23 4.61
C TYR A 318 -1.46 2.75 6.04
N PHE A 319 -2.10 2.09 7.00
CA PHE A 319 -2.17 2.58 8.38
C PHE A 319 -0.84 2.48 9.12
N VAL A 320 -0.02 1.44 8.88
CA VAL A 320 1.32 1.32 9.47
C VAL A 320 2.22 2.49 9.05
N LEU A 321 2.05 3.03 7.84
CA LEU A 321 2.76 4.25 7.41
C LEU A 321 2.34 5.50 8.20
N ARG A 322 1.20 5.47 8.88
CA ARG A 322 0.72 6.55 9.77
C ARG A 322 1.23 6.35 11.20
N ILE A 323 1.36 5.11 11.66
CA ILE A 323 2.11 4.80 12.89
C ILE A 323 3.57 5.27 12.77
N CYS A 324 4.16 5.12 11.58
CA CYS A 324 5.52 5.55 11.28
C CYS A 324 5.63 6.97 10.67
N ASP A 325 4.57 7.80 10.73
CA ASP A 325 4.51 9.07 9.97
C ASP A 325 5.66 10.04 10.29
N SER A 326 6.08 10.83 9.30
CA SER A 326 7.08 11.89 9.52
C SER A 326 6.50 13.02 10.39
N HIS A 327 5.19 13.26 10.31
CA HIS A 327 4.51 14.29 11.07
C HIS A 327 4.01 13.77 12.43
N LYS A 328 4.56 14.33 13.52
CA LYS A 328 4.31 13.86 14.89
C LYS A 328 2.85 13.80 15.32
N LYS A 329 1.98 14.72 14.86
CA LYS A 329 0.54 14.69 15.21
C LYS A 329 -0.18 13.51 14.56
N VAL A 330 0.19 13.16 13.32
CA VAL A 330 -0.39 12.02 12.60
C VAL A 330 0.04 10.73 13.28
N LYS A 331 1.35 10.62 13.57
CA LYS A 331 1.92 9.51 14.33
C LYS A 331 1.24 9.31 15.69
N GLN A 332 1.10 10.37 16.47
CA GLN A 332 0.43 10.30 17.77
C GLN A 332 -1.02 9.79 17.61
N LYS A 333 -1.82 10.41 16.73
CA LYS A 333 -3.22 10.02 16.52
C LYS A 333 -3.35 8.59 15.99
N ALA A 334 -2.45 8.14 15.12
CA ALA A 334 -2.44 6.77 14.62
C ALA A 334 -2.17 5.76 15.74
N LEU A 335 -1.22 6.04 16.63
CA LEU A 335 -0.94 5.20 17.80
C LEU A 335 -2.12 5.19 18.78
N ASP A 336 -2.74 6.34 19.05
CA ASP A 336 -3.93 6.43 19.90
C ASP A 336 -5.10 5.63 19.31
N VAL A 337 -5.31 5.74 17.99
CA VAL A 337 -6.34 4.96 17.29
C VAL A 337 -6.01 3.46 17.30
N LEU A 338 -4.75 3.07 17.10
CA LEU A 338 -4.33 1.68 17.19
C LEU A 338 -4.70 1.09 18.55
N ALA A 339 -4.36 1.78 19.64
CA ALA A 339 -4.73 1.36 20.98
C ALA A 339 -6.24 1.11 21.12
N GLU A 340 -7.08 2.03 20.62
CA GLU A 340 -8.54 1.90 20.70
C GLU A 340 -9.11 0.76 19.85
N ILE A 341 -8.61 0.55 18.63
CA ILE A 341 -9.17 -0.45 17.71
C ILE A 341 -8.63 -1.86 17.97
N THR A 342 -7.56 -2.01 18.76
CA THR A 342 -6.93 -3.31 19.02
C THR A 342 -7.90 -4.26 19.74
N GLY A 343 -8.63 -3.77 20.75
CA GLY A 343 -9.66 -4.56 21.43
C GLY A 343 -10.90 -4.86 20.58
N ILE A 344 -11.14 -4.10 19.51
CA ILE A 344 -12.24 -4.31 18.58
C ILE A 344 -11.88 -5.40 17.57
N LEU A 345 -10.69 -5.32 16.98
CA LEU A 345 -10.25 -6.20 15.89
C LEU A 345 -9.60 -7.49 16.41
N LYS A 346 -8.98 -7.48 17.60
CA LYS A 346 -8.38 -8.64 18.27
C LYS A 346 -7.52 -9.49 17.31
N ASP A 347 -7.78 -10.79 17.23
CA ASP A 347 -7.04 -11.75 16.41
C ASP A 347 -7.06 -11.45 14.91
N SER A 348 -8.00 -10.63 14.42
CA SER A 348 -7.98 -10.16 13.03
C SER A 348 -6.70 -9.38 12.71
N LEU A 349 -6.00 -8.84 13.71
CA LEU A 349 -4.72 -8.13 13.55
C LEU A 349 -3.50 -9.05 13.42
N ASN A 350 -3.64 -10.36 13.68
CA ASN A 350 -2.51 -11.30 13.62
C ASN A 350 -1.76 -11.29 12.28
N PRO A 351 -2.42 -11.18 11.09
CA PRO A 351 -1.70 -11.09 9.81
C PRO A 351 -0.81 -9.86 9.64
N VAL A 352 -1.04 -8.80 10.43
CA VAL A 352 -0.36 -7.51 10.33
C VAL A 352 0.48 -7.17 11.57
N ILE A 353 0.60 -8.13 12.50
CA ILE A 353 1.23 -7.94 13.82
C ILE A 353 2.70 -7.47 13.72
N ILE A 354 3.44 -7.95 12.72
CA ILE A 354 4.84 -7.59 12.48
C ILE A 354 4.97 -6.09 12.25
N GLY A 355 4.21 -5.54 11.31
CA GLY A 355 4.25 -4.11 10.97
C GLY A 355 3.75 -3.22 12.12
N LEU A 356 2.79 -3.70 12.90
CA LEU A 356 2.30 -3.01 14.09
C LEU A 356 3.36 -2.92 15.17
N VAL A 357 3.96 -4.04 15.53
CA VAL A 357 5.00 -4.09 16.57
C VAL A 357 6.21 -3.27 16.13
N GLU A 358 6.67 -3.40 14.88
CA GLU A 358 7.78 -2.60 14.35
C GLU A 358 7.49 -1.08 14.43
N GLY A 359 6.26 -0.66 14.08
CA GLY A 359 5.85 0.74 14.14
C GLY A 359 5.75 1.28 15.57
N ILE A 360 5.20 0.48 16.50
CA ILE A 360 5.08 0.83 17.92
C ILE A 360 6.48 0.96 18.54
N THR A 361 7.35 -0.04 18.36
CA THR A 361 8.68 -0.06 18.99
C THR A 361 9.57 1.07 18.49
N LYS A 362 9.53 1.40 17.19
CA LYS A 362 10.20 2.59 16.64
C LYS A 362 9.69 3.89 17.27
N SER A 363 8.41 3.94 17.61
CA SER A 363 7.78 5.13 18.20
C SER A 363 8.08 5.32 19.69
N LEU A 364 8.49 4.26 20.41
CA LEU A 364 8.96 4.35 21.80
C LEU A 364 10.21 5.23 21.93
N ASN A 365 11.05 5.28 20.90
CA ASN A 365 12.25 6.13 20.84
C ASN A 365 11.97 7.57 20.40
N SER A 366 10.70 7.97 20.24
CA SER A 366 10.35 9.35 19.91
C SER A 366 10.76 10.33 21.02
N LYS A 367 11.36 11.45 20.62
CA LYS A 367 11.64 12.58 21.53
C LYS A 367 10.38 13.34 21.96
N ASP A 368 9.27 13.19 21.21
CA ASP A 368 8.00 13.81 21.58
C ASP A 368 7.28 12.96 22.65
N PRO A 369 7.05 13.50 23.87
CA PRO A 369 6.50 12.72 24.97
C PRO A 369 5.07 12.23 24.71
N ARG A 370 4.28 12.93 23.88
CA ARG A 370 2.92 12.51 23.56
C ARG A 370 2.91 11.31 22.63
N VAL A 371 3.80 11.30 21.64
CA VAL A 371 4.01 10.14 20.76
C VAL A 371 4.47 8.94 21.57
N ARG A 372 5.43 9.12 22.49
CA ARG A 372 5.92 8.03 23.34
C ARG A 372 4.82 7.48 24.25
N ALA A 373 4.01 8.34 24.87
CA ALA A 373 2.88 7.91 25.68
C ALA A 373 1.84 7.12 24.86
N ALA A 374 1.52 7.57 23.64
CA ALA A 374 0.63 6.86 22.74
C ALA A 374 1.20 5.49 22.31
N ALA A 375 2.52 5.40 22.08
CA ALA A 375 3.19 4.14 21.76
C ALA A 375 3.16 3.15 22.93
N VAL A 376 3.41 3.62 24.16
CA VAL A 376 3.29 2.79 25.37
C VAL A 376 1.86 2.27 25.53
N LYS A 377 0.86 3.13 25.35
CA LYS A 377 -0.55 2.71 25.41
C LYS A 377 -0.89 1.66 24.35
N ALA A 378 -0.47 1.87 23.10
CA ALA A 378 -0.70 0.90 22.02
C ALA A 378 -0.01 -0.45 22.29
N LEU A 379 1.17 -0.43 22.93
CA LEU A 379 1.88 -1.63 23.35
C LEU A 379 1.11 -2.41 24.43
N GLU A 380 0.55 -1.70 25.42
CA GLU A 380 -0.26 -2.30 26.49
C GLU A 380 -1.53 -2.94 25.96
N GLU A 381 -2.26 -2.24 25.08
CA GLU A 381 -3.46 -2.78 24.43
C GLU A 381 -3.15 -3.98 23.53
N SER A 382 -1.99 -3.97 22.85
CA SER A 382 -1.52 -5.11 22.07
C SER A 382 -1.35 -6.34 22.95
N ILE A 383 -0.71 -6.21 24.11
CA ILE A 383 -0.49 -7.32 25.05
C ILE A 383 -1.80 -7.84 25.63
N ALA A 384 -2.73 -6.93 25.96
CA ALA A 384 -4.05 -7.30 26.47
C ALA A 384 -4.82 -8.15 25.46
N HIS A 385 -4.83 -7.77 24.19
CA HIS A 385 -5.80 -8.28 23.21
C HIS A 385 -5.25 -9.23 22.14
N LEU A 386 -3.96 -9.19 21.82
CA LEU A 386 -3.39 -10.00 20.72
C LEU A 386 -2.77 -11.31 21.23
N ASP A 387 -2.46 -12.20 20.29
CA ASP A 387 -1.82 -13.48 20.60
C ASP A 387 -0.42 -13.28 21.21
N LYS A 388 -0.28 -13.80 22.44
CA LYS A 388 0.90 -13.59 23.29
C LYS A 388 2.14 -14.28 22.71
N VAL A 389 1.97 -15.42 22.03
CA VAL A 389 3.08 -16.15 21.39
C VAL A 389 3.65 -15.33 20.23
N SER A 390 2.78 -14.79 19.38
CA SER A 390 3.15 -13.97 18.24
C SER A 390 3.82 -12.66 18.66
N LEU A 391 3.28 -11.99 19.69
CA LEU A 391 3.90 -10.79 20.26
C LEU A 391 5.30 -11.06 20.82
N LEU A 392 5.47 -12.13 21.60
CA LEU A 392 6.77 -12.44 22.21
C LEU A 392 7.83 -12.73 21.15
N LYS A 393 7.47 -13.47 20.09
CA LYS A 393 8.37 -13.70 18.94
C LYS A 393 8.79 -12.40 18.29
N GLU A 394 7.82 -11.53 18.01
CA GLU A 394 8.12 -10.28 17.30
C GLU A 394 8.92 -9.30 18.17
N PHE A 395 8.60 -9.14 19.46
CA PHE A 395 9.40 -8.33 20.38
C PHE A 395 10.84 -8.84 20.49
N SER A 396 11.01 -10.16 20.58
CA SER A 396 12.33 -10.80 20.64
C SER A 396 13.10 -10.62 19.33
N TYR A 397 12.43 -10.70 18.18
CA TYR A 397 13.04 -10.46 16.86
C TYR A 397 13.51 -9.01 16.70
N GLN A 398 12.71 -8.04 17.14
CA GLN A 398 13.05 -6.62 17.06
C GLN A 398 14.18 -6.22 18.01
N TRP A 399 14.51 -7.05 19.01
CA TRP A 399 15.50 -6.79 20.06
C TRP A 399 16.79 -6.13 19.55
N ASN A 400 17.43 -6.71 18.54
CA ASN A 400 18.71 -6.25 18.02
C ASN A 400 18.64 -4.90 17.29
N GLN A 401 17.43 -4.41 17.00
CA GLN A 401 17.17 -3.13 16.34
C GLN A 401 16.81 -2.01 17.34
N LEU A 402 16.61 -2.36 18.60
CA LEU A 402 16.24 -1.41 19.64
C LEU A 402 17.47 -0.81 20.32
N SER A 403 17.30 0.41 20.80
CA SER A 403 18.27 1.11 21.62
C SER A 403 17.52 2.03 22.57
N GLY A 404 18.22 2.59 23.56
CA GLY A 404 17.60 3.60 24.40
C GLY A 404 16.51 3.04 25.32
N GLN A 405 15.53 3.88 25.64
CA GLN A 405 14.40 3.53 26.51
C GLN A 405 13.51 2.46 25.87
N ALA A 406 13.38 2.44 24.54
CA ALA A 406 12.56 1.43 23.84
C ALA A 406 13.04 0.00 24.13
N LEU A 407 14.35 -0.21 24.27
CA LEU A 407 14.93 -1.51 24.62
C LEU A 407 14.45 -1.98 25.99
N LEU A 408 14.42 -1.08 26.98
CA LEU A 408 13.93 -1.38 28.33
C LEU A 408 12.42 -1.63 28.32
N ASP A 409 11.67 -0.76 27.66
CA ASP A 409 10.21 -0.86 27.56
C ASP A 409 9.77 -2.17 26.88
N VAL A 410 10.51 -2.64 25.86
CA VAL A 410 10.20 -3.93 25.21
C VAL A 410 10.61 -5.11 26.07
N ALA A 411 11.77 -5.07 26.73
CA ALA A 411 12.21 -6.16 27.61
C ALA A 411 11.30 -6.36 28.82
N GLU A 412 10.77 -5.29 29.42
CA GLU A 412 9.76 -5.41 30.49
C GLU A 412 8.50 -6.12 29.99
N ARG A 413 8.13 -5.92 28.72
CA ARG A 413 6.94 -6.53 28.11
C ARG A 413 7.17 -7.97 27.72
N ILE A 414 8.37 -8.31 27.23
CA ILE A 414 8.79 -9.71 27.08
C ILE A 414 8.70 -10.42 28.42
N THR A 415 9.18 -9.81 29.51
CA THR A 415 9.15 -10.37 30.86
C THR A 415 7.72 -10.74 31.30
N VAL A 416 6.75 -9.85 31.06
CA VAL A 416 5.31 -10.11 31.37
C VAL A 416 4.75 -11.28 30.55
N LEU A 417 5.22 -11.46 29.31
CA LEU A 417 4.72 -12.50 28.41
C LEU A 417 5.33 -13.89 28.68
N VAL A 418 6.49 -13.98 29.34
CA VAL A 418 7.24 -15.23 29.57
C VAL A 418 6.36 -16.31 30.20
N GLU A 419 5.65 -16.00 31.27
CA GLU A 419 4.79 -16.96 31.98
C GLU A 419 3.67 -17.51 31.09
N TRP A 420 2.98 -16.61 30.39
CA TRP A 420 1.84 -16.94 29.54
C TRP A 420 2.25 -17.78 28.32
N VAL A 421 3.40 -17.44 27.72
CA VAL A 421 3.90 -18.12 26.53
C VAL A 421 4.56 -19.44 26.89
N TYR A 422 5.30 -19.52 27.99
CA TYR A 422 5.95 -20.77 28.40
C TYR A 422 4.93 -21.88 28.69
N ALA A 423 3.80 -21.54 29.33
CA ALA A 423 2.72 -22.50 29.60
C ALA A 423 2.13 -23.13 28.33
N ARG A 424 2.14 -22.41 27.20
CA ARG A 424 1.53 -22.86 25.92
C ARG A 424 2.55 -23.36 24.89
N SER A 425 3.76 -22.82 24.90
CA SER A 425 4.79 -23.05 23.88
C SER A 425 6.19 -22.81 24.47
N PRO A 426 6.69 -23.73 25.32
CA PRO A 426 7.99 -23.62 25.99
C PRO A 426 9.16 -23.37 25.01
N GLU A 427 9.08 -23.93 23.81
CA GLU A 427 10.11 -23.85 22.78
C GLU A 427 10.31 -22.42 22.30
N VAL A 428 9.25 -21.62 22.25
CA VAL A 428 9.29 -20.21 21.82
C VAL A 428 10.08 -19.38 22.83
N VAL A 429 9.85 -19.59 24.13
CA VAL A 429 10.62 -18.89 25.18
C VAL A 429 12.10 -19.28 25.12
N GLN A 430 12.39 -20.56 24.85
CA GLN A 430 13.77 -21.04 24.70
C GLN A 430 14.47 -20.45 23.46
N HIS A 431 13.79 -20.43 22.32
CA HIS A 431 14.37 -20.00 21.06
C HIS A 431 14.46 -18.48 20.95
N ASP A 432 13.43 -17.76 21.38
CA ASP A 432 13.27 -16.33 21.10
C ASP A 432 13.61 -15.46 22.33
N THR A 433 13.23 -15.85 23.55
CA THR A 433 13.48 -15.03 24.75
C THR A 433 14.85 -15.23 25.37
N LEU A 434 15.38 -16.46 25.42
CA LEU A 434 16.70 -16.69 26.01
C LEU A 434 17.82 -15.88 25.33
N PRO A 435 17.88 -15.73 23.99
CA PRO A 435 18.84 -14.84 23.34
C PRO A 435 18.80 -13.40 23.85
N VAL A 436 17.61 -12.88 24.19
CA VAL A 436 17.45 -11.53 24.77
C VAL A 436 18.12 -11.46 26.15
N LEU A 437 17.87 -12.45 27.02
CA LEU A 437 18.54 -12.55 28.33
C LEU A 437 20.06 -12.63 28.17
N TRP A 438 20.56 -13.48 27.27
CA TRP A 438 22.00 -13.63 27.03
C TRP A 438 22.62 -12.32 26.54
N SER A 439 21.95 -11.61 25.65
CA SER A 439 22.39 -10.29 25.18
C SER A 439 22.53 -9.27 26.31
N PHE A 440 21.63 -9.29 27.31
CA PHE A 440 21.75 -8.44 28.50
C PHE A 440 22.98 -8.82 29.34
N LEU A 441 23.18 -10.12 29.60
CA LEU A 441 24.24 -10.62 30.47
C LEU A 441 25.64 -10.54 29.85
N GLU A 442 25.72 -10.54 28.51
CA GLU A 442 26.94 -10.29 27.74
C GLU A 442 27.30 -8.80 27.66
N ASN A 443 26.51 -7.90 28.26
CA ASN A 443 26.67 -6.45 28.20
C ASN A 443 26.70 -5.88 26.76
N LYS A 444 26.06 -6.57 25.79
CA LYS A 444 25.96 -6.10 24.39
C LYS A 444 24.99 -4.92 24.22
N ALA A 445 24.14 -4.65 25.22
CA ALA A 445 23.25 -3.50 25.24
C ALA A 445 23.96 -2.26 25.85
N LEU A 446 24.38 -1.30 25.02
CA LEU A 446 24.90 0.03 25.41
C LEU A 446 24.08 1.12 24.69
N PRO A 447 23.86 2.36 25.18
CA PRO A 447 24.13 2.98 26.48
C PRO A 447 22.84 3.62 27.07
N VAL A 448 22.12 2.91 27.94
CA VAL A 448 21.14 3.56 28.84
C VAL A 448 21.57 3.24 30.25
N ARG A 449 21.73 4.29 31.06
CA ARG A 449 22.08 4.28 32.49
C ARG A 449 22.05 2.88 33.12
N SER A 450 23.24 2.38 33.47
CA SER A 450 23.55 0.99 33.83
C SER A 450 22.63 0.34 34.89
N ALA A 451 22.01 1.13 35.76
CA ALA A 451 21.11 0.63 36.80
C ALA A 451 19.78 0.09 36.22
N ASN A 452 19.16 0.78 35.26
CA ASN A 452 17.85 0.37 34.73
C ASN A 452 17.96 -0.90 33.87
N VAL A 453 19.04 -1.02 33.10
CA VAL A 453 19.36 -2.22 32.32
C VAL A 453 19.50 -3.43 33.24
N ARG A 454 20.21 -3.27 34.37
CA ARG A 454 20.38 -4.33 35.37
C ARG A 454 19.04 -4.73 35.97
N THR A 455 18.20 -3.77 36.37
CA THR A 455 16.87 -4.06 36.93
C THR A 455 16.00 -4.87 35.97
N VAL A 456 15.96 -4.48 34.68
CA VAL A 456 15.17 -5.20 33.68
C VAL A 456 15.75 -6.59 33.40
N ALA A 457 17.07 -6.72 33.30
CA ALA A 457 17.74 -8.01 33.15
C ALA A 457 17.47 -8.93 34.35
N THR A 458 17.48 -8.40 35.57
CA THR A 458 17.13 -9.14 36.79
C THR A 458 15.69 -9.63 36.75
N LYS A 459 14.72 -8.75 36.43
CA LYS A 459 13.31 -9.15 36.31
C LYS A 459 13.12 -10.26 35.26
N LEU A 460 13.76 -10.12 34.10
CA LEU A 460 13.67 -11.12 33.03
C LEU A 460 14.30 -12.46 33.44
N ALA A 461 15.48 -12.43 34.06
CA ALA A 461 16.15 -13.63 34.56
C ALA A 461 15.31 -14.35 35.62
N SER A 462 14.75 -13.60 36.57
CA SER A 462 13.85 -14.16 37.60
C SER A 462 12.61 -14.77 36.97
N ALA A 463 11.92 -14.06 36.07
CA ALA A 463 10.72 -14.58 35.40
C ALA A 463 11.01 -15.86 34.60
N LEU A 464 12.14 -15.92 33.89
CA LEU A 464 12.58 -17.12 33.18
C LEU A 464 12.92 -18.26 34.15
N TYR A 465 13.54 -17.97 35.28
CA TYR A 465 13.85 -18.98 36.28
C TYR A 465 12.60 -19.57 36.93
N GLU A 466 11.61 -18.73 37.27
CA GLU A 466 10.33 -19.19 37.84
C GLU A 466 9.64 -20.20 36.93
N VAL A 467 9.65 -20.00 35.61
CA VAL A 467 8.95 -20.89 34.67
C VAL A 467 9.81 -22.06 34.18
N MET A 468 11.12 -21.88 34.02
CA MET A 468 12.02 -22.90 33.48
C MET A 468 12.73 -23.74 34.54
N GLY A 469 12.91 -23.20 35.75
CA GLY A 469 13.71 -23.79 36.82
C GLY A 469 15.10 -24.20 36.36
N THR A 470 15.49 -25.43 36.68
CA THR A 470 16.81 -26.00 36.35
C THR A 470 17.07 -26.13 34.84
N LYS A 471 16.06 -26.05 33.98
CA LYS A 471 16.27 -25.99 32.51
C LYS A 471 17.02 -24.73 32.10
N LEU A 472 16.79 -23.60 32.77
CA LEU A 472 17.52 -22.36 32.50
C LEU A 472 19.02 -22.55 32.77
N MET A 473 19.37 -23.25 33.86
CA MET A 473 20.76 -23.58 34.20
C MET A 473 21.42 -24.46 33.12
N LYS A 474 20.70 -25.47 32.62
CA LYS A 474 21.19 -26.33 31.54
C LYS A 474 21.46 -25.53 30.27
N CYS A 475 20.58 -24.58 29.91
CA CYS A 475 20.80 -23.68 28.79
C CYS A 475 22.01 -22.76 29.03
N ALA A 476 22.16 -22.22 30.25
CA ALA A 476 23.26 -21.35 30.63
C ALA A 476 24.62 -22.08 30.62
N ALA A 477 24.66 -23.39 30.85
CA ALA A 477 25.90 -24.17 30.82
C ALA A 477 26.66 -24.10 29.48
N SER A 478 25.94 -23.86 28.38
CA SER A 478 26.50 -23.67 27.03
C SER A 478 27.08 -22.26 26.78
N LYS A 479 26.95 -21.34 27.73
CA LYS A 479 27.34 -19.93 27.59
C LYS A 479 28.73 -19.63 28.18
N PRO A 480 29.39 -18.53 27.74
CA PRO A 480 30.69 -18.13 28.27
C PRO A 480 30.69 -17.97 29.82
N PRO A 481 31.84 -18.19 30.49
CA PRO A 481 31.94 -18.12 31.96
C PRO A 481 31.35 -16.84 32.57
N HIS A 482 31.68 -15.67 32.02
CA HIS A 482 31.21 -14.38 32.52
C HIS A 482 29.67 -14.22 32.47
N VAL A 483 29.00 -14.81 31.48
CA VAL A 483 27.53 -14.79 31.36
C VAL A 483 26.90 -15.64 32.48
N ARG A 484 27.49 -16.81 32.75
CA ARG A 484 27.04 -17.72 33.81
C ARG A 484 27.24 -17.09 35.19
N GLU A 485 28.37 -16.43 35.42
CA GLU A 485 28.63 -15.69 36.66
C GLU A 485 27.62 -14.55 36.86
N ASN A 486 27.32 -13.78 35.80
CA ASN A 486 26.33 -12.70 35.88
C ASN A 486 24.93 -13.23 36.18
N LEU A 487 24.52 -14.34 35.56
CA LEU A 487 23.25 -15.00 35.84
C LEU A 487 23.18 -15.48 37.30
N SER A 488 24.24 -16.13 37.78
CA SER A 488 24.31 -16.66 39.16
C SER A 488 24.23 -15.54 40.19
N LYS A 489 24.95 -14.43 39.97
CA LYS A 489 24.88 -13.21 40.80
C LYS A 489 23.47 -12.63 40.87
N ILE A 490 22.70 -12.68 39.78
CA ILE A 490 21.33 -12.16 39.72
C ILE A 490 20.35 -13.08 40.47
N LEU A 491 20.51 -14.40 40.31
CA LEU A 491 19.59 -15.39 40.87
C LEU A 491 19.97 -15.83 42.29
N GLY A 492 21.11 -15.37 42.82
CA GLY A 492 21.56 -15.64 44.18
C GLY A 492 22.14 -17.04 44.38
N TRP A 493 22.84 -17.55 43.37
CA TRP A 493 23.49 -18.87 43.39
C TRP A 493 25.01 -18.79 43.47
#